data_AF-A0A1F9NFI4-F1
#
_entry.id   AF-A0A1F9NFI4-F1
#
_cell.length_a   1.000
_cell.length_b   1.000
_cell.length_c   1.000
_cell.angle_alpha   90.00
_cell.angle_beta   90.00
_cell.angle_gamma   90.00
#
_symmetry.space_group_name_H-M   'P 1'
#
loop_
_entity.id
_entity.type
_entity.pdbx_description
1 polymer ?
#
loop_
_entity_poly.entity_id
_entity_poly.type
_entity_poly.pdbx_seq_one_letter_code
_entity_poly.pdbx_strand_id
1 'polypeptide(L)'
;MQADTCIAWNGIRLSIPGHWEARVAAPCHLIFEAEFQPLLQLRWYQQSGKAPAESQRLAAALAKQGDMVEPKSAGSEKSNWAASWRQLESKFQVLAFSAGREKTPSGGAFSCPHCHTLFHFQTFPDKIAMDTTGDIGAIGKAIAEALATLSCHDHDEDLYRIQDFSLSLPPGFRLMDYSFASGLTRLSFAAGKLRLTAARLAPADERLKRQSLAEILLAQTDVADLQIRETGEENSCEGFRDPAIFRRLLLRLRRDRPFVRARIGHDPLHNRLLSLILSGSRPLPAGLLPEIAATYAIV
;
A
#
# COMPACT_ATOMS: atom_id res chain seq x y z
N MET A 1 18.42 5.19 -17.86
CA MET A 1 16.96 5.07 -17.71
C MET A 1 16.73 4.24 -16.46
N GLN A 2 16.29 4.84 -15.35
CA GLN A 2 15.88 4.03 -14.19
C GLN A 2 14.57 3.31 -14.56
N ALA A 3 14.46 2.05 -14.17
CA ALA A 3 13.24 1.27 -14.40
C ALA A 3 12.09 1.83 -13.56
N ASP A 4 10.87 1.73 -14.08
CA ASP A 4 9.67 2.05 -13.32
C ASP A 4 9.50 1.10 -12.13
N THR A 5 9.00 1.63 -11.02
CA THR A 5 8.71 0.89 -9.80
C THR A 5 7.21 0.68 -9.66
N CYS A 6 6.80 -0.57 -9.46
CA CYS A 6 5.41 -0.89 -9.17
C CYS A 6 5.10 -0.64 -7.68
N ILE A 7 4.07 0.15 -7.42
CA ILE A 7 3.49 0.40 -6.09
C ILE A 7 2.16 -0.33 -6.01
N ALA A 8 1.95 -1.04 -4.91
CA ALA A 8 0.70 -1.71 -4.60
C ALA A 8 0.32 -1.42 -3.14
N TRP A 9 -0.84 -0.81 -2.93
CA TRP A 9 -1.28 -0.45 -1.58
C TRP A 9 -2.79 -0.52 -1.47
N ASN A 10 -3.27 -1.33 -0.52
CA ASN A 10 -4.67 -1.37 -0.10
C ASN A 10 -5.68 -1.39 -1.27
N GLY A 11 -5.49 -2.35 -2.18
CA GLY A 11 -6.40 -2.64 -3.28
C GLY A 11 -6.16 -1.85 -4.56
N ILE A 12 -5.12 -1.01 -4.64
CA ILE A 12 -4.72 -0.34 -5.89
C ILE A 12 -3.28 -0.68 -6.27
N ARG A 13 -2.98 -0.64 -7.57
CA ARG A 13 -1.64 -0.79 -8.13
C ARG A 13 -1.36 0.31 -9.14
N LEU A 14 -0.14 0.83 -9.18
CA LEU A 14 0.34 1.77 -10.20
C LEU A 14 1.86 1.67 -10.36
N SER A 15 2.37 2.00 -11.52
CA SER A 15 3.80 2.16 -11.77
C SER A 15 4.18 3.63 -11.69
N ILE A 16 5.30 3.92 -11.04
CA ILE A 16 5.89 5.26 -10.94
C ILE A 16 7.34 5.24 -11.44
N PRO A 17 7.90 6.37 -11.90
CA PRO A 17 9.32 6.46 -12.20
C PRO A 17 10.20 6.06 -11.01
N GLY A 18 11.30 5.36 -11.25
CA GLY A 18 12.17 4.83 -10.17
C GLY A 18 12.89 5.87 -9.29
N HIS A 19 12.87 7.15 -9.66
CA HIS A 19 13.36 8.25 -8.81
C HIS A 19 12.27 8.86 -7.91
N TRP A 20 11.02 8.38 -8.03
CA TRP A 20 9.93 8.82 -7.16
C TRP A 20 9.85 7.91 -5.95
N GLU A 21 9.48 8.51 -4.82
CA GLU A 21 9.18 7.81 -3.59
C GLU A 21 7.69 7.87 -3.29
N ALA A 22 7.10 6.73 -2.94
CA ALA A 22 5.71 6.65 -2.49
C ALA A 22 5.63 6.70 -0.96
N ARG A 23 4.80 7.61 -0.43
CA ARG A 23 4.51 7.75 0.99
C ARG A 23 3.05 7.48 1.29
N VAL A 24 2.82 6.68 2.33
CA VAL A 24 1.47 6.40 2.84
C VAL A 24 1.05 7.52 3.80
N ALA A 25 0.04 8.29 3.40
CA ALA A 25 -0.55 9.34 4.24
C ALA A 25 -1.82 8.85 4.97
N ALA A 26 -2.56 7.90 4.39
CA ALA A 26 -3.73 7.24 4.97
C ALA A 26 -3.94 5.86 4.30
N PRO A 27 -4.82 4.97 4.82
CA PRO A 27 -5.09 3.68 4.18
C PRO A 27 -5.44 3.77 2.69
N CYS A 28 -6.13 4.84 2.28
CA CYS A 28 -6.50 5.09 0.89
C CYS A 28 -5.93 6.43 0.37
N HIS A 29 -4.70 6.75 0.76
CA HIS A 29 -4.06 8.03 0.43
C HIS A 29 -2.55 7.87 0.31
N LEU A 30 -2.04 8.06 -0.91
CA LEU A 30 -0.62 8.09 -1.22
C LEU A 30 -0.20 9.50 -1.63
N ILE A 31 1.04 9.86 -1.28
CA ILE A 31 1.75 11.03 -1.78
C ILE A 31 3.01 10.51 -2.47
N PHE A 32 3.24 10.97 -3.70
CA PHE A 32 4.44 10.67 -4.46
C PHE A 32 5.34 11.89 -4.46
N GLU A 33 6.60 11.67 -4.13
CA GLU A 33 7.62 12.71 -3.98
C GLU A 33 8.80 12.42 -4.90
N ALA A 34 9.50 13.45 -5.37
CA ALA A 34 10.85 13.33 -5.91
C ALA A 34 11.73 14.34 -5.19
N GLU A 35 12.92 13.92 -4.75
CA GLU A 35 13.86 14.80 -4.01
C GLU A 35 13.19 15.49 -2.81
N PHE A 36 12.37 14.76 -2.05
CA PHE A 36 11.59 15.26 -0.91
C PHE A 36 10.58 16.37 -1.24
N GLN A 37 10.20 16.52 -2.51
CA GLN A 37 9.16 17.45 -2.97
C GLN A 37 7.92 16.69 -3.44
N PRO A 38 6.71 17.03 -2.96
CA PRO A 38 5.48 16.37 -3.39
C PRO A 38 5.14 16.72 -4.84
N LEU A 39 4.85 15.70 -5.64
CA LEU A 39 4.49 15.82 -7.06
C LEU A 39 3.02 15.50 -7.30
N LEU A 40 2.56 14.39 -6.73
CA LEU A 40 1.23 13.84 -6.94
C LEU A 40 0.69 13.34 -5.61
N GLN A 41 -0.54 13.73 -5.29
CA GLN A 41 -1.33 13.13 -4.24
C GLN A 41 -2.44 12.30 -4.87
N LEU A 42 -2.63 11.08 -4.40
CA LEU A 42 -3.69 10.18 -4.86
C LEU A 42 -4.50 9.66 -3.67
N ARG A 43 -5.81 9.88 -3.71
CA ARG A 43 -6.79 9.34 -2.75
C ARG A 43 -7.79 8.47 -3.47
N TRP A 44 -8.27 7.43 -2.80
CA TRP A 44 -9.34 6.59 -3.32
C TRP A 44 -10.36 6.20 -2.27
N TYR A 45 -11.56 5.88 -2.74
CA TYR A 45 -12.69 5.53 -1.90
C TYR A 45 -13.39 4.34 -2.53
N GLN A 46 -13.27 3.18 -1.90
CA GLN A 46 -14.02 1.99 -2.29
C GLN A 46 -15.48 2.17 -1.89
N GLN A 47 -16.38 2.18 -2.87
CA GLN A 47 -17.81 2.29 -2.62
C GLN A 47 -18.42 0.90 -2.53
N SER A 48 -18.44 0.35 -1.32
CA SER A 48 -19.17 -0.91 -1.04
C SER A 48 -20.68 -0.67 -1.21
N GLY A 49 -21.25 -1.13 -2.33
CA GLY A 49 -22.69 -1.28 -2.52
C GLY A 49 -23.52 0.01 -2.54
N LYS A 50 -22.90 1.18 -2.74
CA LYS A 50 -23.60 2.48 -2.75
C LYS A 50 -23.82 3.01 -4.16
N ALA A 51 -24.94 3.70 -4.36
CA ALA A 51 -25.42 4.15 -5.66
C ALA A 51 -24.46 5.16 -6.34
N PRO A 52 -24.41 5.20 -7.69
CA PRO A 52 -23.60 6.14 -8.48
C PRO A 52 -23.78 7.63 -8.08
N ALA A 53 -24.94 7.98 -7.54
CA ALA A 53 -25.25 9.33 -7.07
C ALA A 53 -24.35 9.83 -5.92
N GLU A 54 -23.82 8.95 -5.06
CA GLU A 54 -22.93 9.34 -3.96
C GLU A 54 -21.50 9.60 -4.47
N SER A 55 -21.04 8.84 -5.47
CA SER A 55 -19.84 9.14 -6.25
C SER A 55 -19.91 10.51 -6.90
N GLN A 56 -21.03 10.83 -7.55
CA GLN A 56 -21.24 12.14 -8.16
C GLN A 56 -21.28 13.26 -7.12
N ARG A 57 -21.90 13.05 -5.96
CA ARG A 57 -21.91 14.04 -4.86
C ARG A 57 -20.51 14.27 -4.28
N LEU A 58 -19.74 13.21 -4.08
CA LEU A 58 -18.36 13.31 -3.57
C LEU A 58 -17.45 13.97 -4.61
N ALA A 59 -17.56 13.58 -5.89
CA ALA A 59 -16.86 14.24 -6.98
C ALA A 59 -17.26 15.73 -7.11
N ALA A 60 -18.55 16.06 -6.96
CA ALA A 60 -19.01 17.45 -6.95
C ALA A 60 -18.54 18.24 -5.72
N ALA A 61 -18.43 17.60 -4.55
CA ALA A 61 -17.89 18.23 -3.35
C ALA A 61 -16.39 18.50 -3.48
N LEU A 62 -15.63 17.55 -4.03
CA LEU A 62 -14.21 17.72 -4.37
C LEU A 62 -14.04 18.80 -5.45
N ALA A 63 -14.95 18.83 -6.43
CA ALA A 63 -14.97 19.85 -7.47
C ALA A 63 -15.14 21.27 -6.93
N LYS A 64 -16.00 21.43 -5.92
CA LYS A 64 -16.22 22.69 -5.21
C LYS A 64 -15.05 23.13 -4.33
N GLN A 65 -14.19 22.21 -3.87
CA GLN A 65 -13.04 22.55 -3.04
C GLN A 65 -11.81 23.02 -3.84
N GLY A 66 -11.73 22.71 -5.14
CA GLY A 66 -10.54 22.93 -5.96
C GLY A 66 -10.73 23.82 -7.19
N ASP A 67 -11.80 24.63 -7.27
CA ASP A 67 -12.18 25.36 -8.50
C ASP A 67 -12.20 24.43 -9.74
N MET A 68 -12.75 23.22 -9.59
CA MET A 68 -12.77 22.24 -10.68
C MET A 68 -13.88 22.53 -11.68
N VAL A 69 -13.56 22.45 -12.97
CA VAL A 69 -14.45 22.63 -14.11
C VAL A 69 -14.97 21.25 -14.56
N GLU A 70 -16.29 21.16 -14.82
CA GLU A 70 -16.90 19.98 -15.45
C GLU A 70 -16.28 19.74 -16.84
N PRO A 71 -16.11 18.49 -17.29
CA PRO A 71 -15.60 18.16 -18.62
C PRO A 71 -16.66 18.43 -19.70
N LYS A 72 -17.20 19.65 -19.78
CA LYS A 72 -17.95 20.12 -20.94
C LYS A 72 -16.93 20.69 -21.91
N SER A 73 -16.44 19.79 -22.77
CA SER A 73 -15.57 20.07 -23.92
C SER A 73 -14.11 20.30 -23.54
N ALA A 74 -13.37 19.20 -23.33
CA ALA A 74 -11.93 19.14 -23.60
C ALA A 74 -11.66 19.27 -25.12
N GLY A 75 -12.15 20.37 -25.70
CA GLY A 75 -11.91 20.80 -27.06
C GLY A 75 -10.81 21.85 -27.04
N SER A 76 -9.58 21.44 -26.81
CA SER A 76 -8.44 22.14 -27.40
C SER A 76 -7.34 21.11 -27.67
N GLU A 77 -7.17 20.80 -28.95
CA GLU A 77 -6.31 19.74 -29.51
C GLU A 77 -4.80 19.97 -29.32
N LYS A 78 -4.38 20.87 -28.42
CA LYS A 78 -2.99 21.36 -28.32
C LYS A 78 -2.28 21.02 -27.00
N SER A 79 -2.82 20.11 -26.19
CA SER A 79 -2.19 19.70 -24.93
C SER A 79 -1.72 18.25 -25.01
N ASN A 80 -0.42 18.00 -24.78
CA ASN A 80 0.15 16.65 -24.67
C ASN A 80 -0.37 15.86 -23.46
N TRP A 81 -1.24 16.46 -22.63
CA TRP A 81 -2.06 15.73 -21.66
C TRP A 81 -2.99 14.74 -22.36
N ALA A 82 -3.46 15.07 -23.56
CA ALA A 82 -4.55 14.38 -24.23
C ALA A 82 -4.29 12.88 -24.45
N ALA A 83 -3.04 12.44 -24.68
CA ALA A 83 -2.74 11.04 -24.97
C ALA A 83 -2.82 10.14 -23.73
N SER A 84 -2.01 10.42 -22.71
CA SER A 84 -2.06 9.69 -21.42
C SER A 84 -3.41 9.85 -20.74
N TRP A 85 -4.06 10.99 -20.96
CA TRP A 85 -5.40 11.24 -20.47
C TRP A 85 -6.48 10.39 -21.18
N ARG A 86 -6.43 10.27 -22.51
CA ARG A 86 -7.29 9.34 -23.26
C ARG A 86 -7.11 7.89 -22.79
N GLN A 87 -5.90 7.53 -22.37
CA GLN A 87 -5.64 6.21 -21.78
C GLN A 87 -6.30 6.04 -20.41
N LEU A 88 -6.42 7.11 -19.63
CA LEU A 88 -7.18 7.09 -18.38
C LEU A 88 -8.69 7.02 -18.65
N GLU A 89 -9.19 7.76 -19.63
CA GLU A 89 -10.60 7.72 -20.08
C GLU A 89 -11.02 6.37 -20.66
N SER A 90 -10.09 5.59 -21.23
CA SER A 90 -10.39 4.25 -21.71
C SER A 90 -10.62 3.24 -20.58
N LYS A 91 -10.13 3.52 -19.37
CA LYS A 91 -10.24 2.66 -18.18
C LYS A 91 -11.21 3.19 -17.12
N PHE A 92 -11.36 4.51 -17.03
CA PHE A 92 -12.07 5.18 -15.95
C PHE A 92 -13.04 6.22 -16.50
N GLN A 93 -14.19 6.35 -15.82
CA GLN A 93 -15.09 7.46 -16.05
C GLN A 93 -14.55 8.71 -15.38
N VAL A 94 -14.08 9.66 -16.18
CA VAL A 94 -13.60 10.95 -15.70
C VAL A 94 -14.78 11.84 -15.29
N LEU A 95 -14.70 12.42 -14.09
CA LEU A 95 -15.79 13.18 -13.48
C LEU A 95 -15.55 14.69 -13.44
N ALA A 96 -14.34 15.12 -13.07
CA ALA A 96 -14.02 16.54 -12.90
C ALA A 96 -12.51 16.82 -12.96
N PHE A 97 -12.14 18.08 -13.25
CA PHE A 97 -10.75 18.55 -13.27
C PHE A 97 -10.60 19.94 -12.71
N SER A 98 -9.50 20.20 -12.02
CA SER A 98 -9.02 21.56 -11.79
C SER A 98 -7.92 21.88 -12.79
N ALA A 99 -8.05 23.06 -13.40
CA ALA A 99 -6.94 23.74 -14.05
C ALA A 99 -6.33 24.69 -13.02
N GLY A 100 -5.04 24.52 -12.75
CA GLY A 100 -4.25 25.44 -11.94
C GLY A 100 -4.01 26.77 -12.67
N ARG A 101 -3.21 27.64 -12.04
CA ARG A 101 -2.72 28.85 -12.70
C ARG A 101 -2.00 28.43 -13.99
N GLU A 102 -2.33 29.08 -15.11
CA GLU A 102 -1.80 28.75 -16.46
C GLU A 102 -2.40 27.52 -17.17
N LYS A 103 -3.57 27.02 -16.76
CA LYS A 103 -4.27 25.88 -17.40
C LYS A 103 -3.53 24.54 -17.30
N THR A 104 -2.56 24.41 -16.39
CA THR A 104 -1.97 23.12 -16.03
C THR A 104 -2.98 22.29 -15.23
N PRO A 105 -3.13 20.98 -15.45
CA PRO A 105 -4.02 20.15 -14.64
C PRO A 105 -3.48 20.08 -13.20
N SER A 106 -4.19 20.70 -12.25
CA SER A 106 -3.83 20.75 -10.82
C SER A 106 -4.46 19.63 -10.00
N GLY A 107 -5.39 18.87 -10.60
CA GLY A 107 -6.09 17.78 -9.94
C GLY A 107 -7.31 17.32 -10.70
N GLY A 108 -7.85 16.17 -10.33
CA GLY A 108 -8.98 15.55 -11.01
C GLY A 108 -9.65 14.47 -10.18
N ALA A 109 -10.85 14.09 -10.60
CA ALA A 109 -11.58 12.96 -10.05
C ALA A 109 -12.06 12.04 -11.17
N PHE A 110 -11.93 10.74 -10.95
CA PHE A 110 -12.38 9.72 -11.89
C PHE A 110 -12.86 8.48 -11.14
N SER A 111 -13.77 7.71 -11.72
CA SER A 111 -14.36 6.51 -11.13
C SER A 111 -14.08 5.28 -11.97
N CYS A 112 -13.79 4.16 -11.34
CA CYS A 112 -13.75 2.88 -12.03
C CYS A 112 -15.17 2.44 -12.41
N PRO A 113 -15.46 2.10 -13.67
CA PRO A 113 -16.77 1.59 -14.06
C PRO A 113 -17.04 0.18 -13.55
N HIS A 114 -16.00 -0.60 -13.25
CA HIS A 114 -16.10 -2.00 -12.81
C HIS A 114 -16.35 -2.14 -11.29
N CYS A 115 -15.45 -1.58 -10.47
CA CYS A 115 -15.53 -1.71 -9.01
C CYS A 115 -16.04 -0.45 -8.30
N HIS A 116 -16.41 0.60 -9.05
CA HIS A 116 -16.92 1.88 -8.52
C HIS A 116 -15.97 2.58 -7.52
N THR A 117 -14.67 2.26 -7.58
CA THR A 117 -13.67 2.99 -6.81
C THR A 117 -13.55 4.40 -7.36
N LEU A 118 -13.81 5.40 -6.51
CA LEU A 118 -13.60 6.80 -6.83
C LEU A 118 -12.17 7.18 -6.50
N PHE A 119 -11.48 7.78 -7.45
CA PHE A 119 -10.16 8.36 -7.30
C PHE A 119 -10.24 9.88 -7.31
N HIS A 120 -9.41 10.48 -6.48
CA HIS A 120 -9.15 11.90 -6.47
C HIS A 120 -7.64 12.11 -6.45
N PHE A 121 -7.13 12.83 -7.44
CA PHE A 121 -5.73 13.19 -7.47
C PHE A 121 -5.56 14.71 -7.46
N GLN A 122 -4.43 15.14 -6.91
CA GLN A 122 -4.00 16.53 -6.91
C GLN A 122 -2.53 16.55 -7.29
N THR A 123 -2.17 17.44 -8.19
CA THR A 123 -0.76 17.72 -8.51
C THR A 123 -0.36 19.01 -7.80
N PHE A 124 0.93 19.22 -7.59
CA PHE A 124 1.44 20.42 -6.94
C PHE A 124 2.03 21.36 -8.01
N PRO A 125 1.26 22.38 -8.48
CA PRO A 125 1.50 23.09 -9.74
C PRO A 125 2.67 24.08 -9.71
N ASP A 126 3.13 24.56 -8.55
CA ASP A 126 4.30 25.47 -8.43
C ASP A 126 5.60 24.86 -8.99
N LYS A 127 5.55 23.59 -9.42
CA LYS A 127 6.68 22.76 -9.85
C LYS A 127 6.46 22.09 -11.21
N ILE A 128 5.28 22.21 -11.80
CA ILE A 128 5.02 21.81 -13.20
C ILE A 128 5.34 23.03 -14.06
N ALA A 129 6.63 23.37 -14.17
CA ALA A 129 7.03 24.41 -15.10
C ALA A 129 6.59 23.99 -16.51
N MET A 130 5.78 24.84 -17.17
CA MET A 130 5.65 24.73 -18.62
C MET A 130 7.02 24.95 -19.22
N ASP A 131 7.39 24.12 -20.19
CA ASP A 131 8.62 24.38 -20.92
C ASP A 131 8.45 25.67 -21.75
N THR A 132 9.56 26.19 -22.29
CA THR A 132 9.57 27.39 -23.14
C THR A 132 8.68 27.27 -24.38
N THR A 133 8.16 26.08 -24.68
CA THR A 133 7.26 25.78 -25.80
C THR A 133 5.77 25.77 -25.42
N GLY A 134 5.42 26.01 -24.15
CA GLY A 134 4.04 25.96 -23.67
C GLY A 134 3.48 24.54 -23.55
N ASP A 135 4.37 23.55 -23.46
CA ASP A 135 4.05 22.14 -23.30
C ASP A 135 4.23 21.70 -21.84
N ILE A 136 3.66 20.55 -21.51
CA ILE A 136 3.72 19.96 -20.19
C ILE A 136 5.16 19.52 -19.93
N GLY A 137 5.83 20.19 -18.99
CA GLY A 137 7.16 19.79 -18.56
C GLY A 137 7.23 18.30 -18.19
N ALA A 138 8.41 17.69 -18.28
CA ALA A 138 8.63 16.25 -18.12
C ALA A 138 7.93 15.61 -16.91
N ILE A 139 7.80 16.36 -15.80
CA ILE A 139 7.11 15.93 -14.58
C ILE A 139 5.62 15.67 -14.83
N GLY A 140 4.92 16.57 -15.53
CA GLY A 140 3.49 16.40 -15.80
C GLY A 140 3.21 15.21 -16.72
N LYS A 141 4.10 14.96 -17.69
CA LYS A 141 4.04 13.74 -18.51
C LYS A 141 4.19 12.48 -17.68
N ALA A 142 5.19 12.44 -16.78
CA ALA A 142 5.42 11.31 -15.89
C ALA A 142 4.22 11.06 -14.93
N ILE A 143 3.57 12.11 -14.43
CA ILE A 143 2.33 11.99 -13.63
C ILE A 143 1.23 11.33 -14.46
N ALA A 144 1.03 11.78 -15.69
CA ALA A 144 -0.02 11.25 -16.55
C ALA A 144 0.22 9.77 -16.90
N GLU A 145 1.47 9.42 -17.21
CA GLU A 145 1.89 8.04 -17.47
C GLU A 145 1.69 7.15 -16.23
N ALA A 146 2.09 7.62 -15.04
CA ALA A 146 1.86 6.89 -13.79
C ALA A 146 0.36 6.65 -13.53
N LEU A 147 -0.48 7.68 -13.65
CA LEU A 147 -1.94 7.55 -13.48
C LEU A 147 -2.57 6.61 -14.52
N ALA A 148 -2.05 6.56 -15.75
CA ALA A 148 -2.55 5.66 -16.78
C ALA A 148 -2.29 4.17 -16.49
N THR A 149 -1.30 3.86 -15.64
CA THR A 149 -1.01 2.49 -15.17
C THR A 149 -1.86 2.04 -13.99
N LEU A 150 -2.66 2.95 -13.41
CA LEU A 150 -3.49 2.66 -12.24
C LEU A 150 -4.47 1.51 -12.51
N SER A 151 -4.55 0.58 -11.56
CA SER A 151 -5.51 -0.52 -11.51
C SER A 151 -6.05 -0.72 -10.09
N CYS A 152 -7.27 -1.24 -10.00
CA CYS A 152 -8.03 -1.36 -8.74
C CYS A 152 -9.00 -2.55 -8.68
N HIS A 153 -8.88 -3.46 -9.63
CA HIS A 153 -9.65 -4.70 -9.74
C HIS A 153 -8.84 -5.72 -10.56
N ASP A 154 -9.35 -6.94 -10.64
CA ASP A 154 -8.72 -8.07 -11.36
C ASP A 154 -7.29 -8.34 -10.91
N HIS A 155 -7.10 -8.34 -9.60
CA HIS A 155 -5.85 -8.76 -8.97
C HIS A 155 -6.03 -10.18 -8.44
N ASP A 156 -5.15 -11.09 -8.86
CA ASP A 156 -5.14 -12.47 -8.36
C ASP A 156 -4.76 -12.55 -6.86
N GLU A 157 -4.10 -11.50 -6.36
CA GLU A 157 -3.56 -11.44 -5.01
C GLU A 157 -3.67 -10.03 -4.39
N ASP A 158 -3.77 -9.97 -3.06
CA ASP A 158 -3.71 -8.74 -2.29
C ASP A 158 -2.24 -8.34 -2.06
N LEU A 159 -1.67 -7.65 -3.06
CA LEU A 159 -0.27 -7.21 -3.03
C LEU A 159 -0.10 -5.89 -2.26
N TYR A 160 0.86 -5.89 -1.35
CA TYR A 160 1.39 -4.72 -0.66
C TYR A 160 2.85 -4.55 -1.05
N ARG A 161 3.13 -3.53 -1.87
CA ARG A 161 4.47 -3.18 -2.32
C ARG A 161 4.65 -1.67 -2.20
N ILE A 162 5.48 -1.27 -1.25
CA ILE A 162 5.79 0.13 -1.00
C ILE A 162 7.15 0.23 -0.30
N GLN A 163 7.90 1.30 -0.58
CA GLN A 163 9.29 1.43 -0.16
C GLN A 163 10.12 0.25 -0.68
N ASP A 164 10.88 -0.41 0.20
CA ASP A 164 11.80 -1.51 -0.11
C ASP A 164 11.21 -2.89 0.25
N PHE A 165 9.89 -3.07 0.30
CA PHE A 165 9.32 -4.41 0.55
C PHE A 165 8.11 -4.73 -0.32
N SER A 166 7.88 -6.03 -0.48
CA SER A 166 6.75 -6.63 -1.17
C SER A 166 6.19 -7.77 -0.34
N LEU A 167 4.87 -7.81 -0.17
CA LEU A 167 4.13 -8.83 0.56
C LEU A 167 2.84 -9.14 -0.20
N SER A 168 2.67 -10.39 -0.63
CA SER A 168 1.42 -10.85 -1.20
C SER A 168 0.62 -11.63 -0.17
N LEU A 169 -0.67 -11.30 -0.04
CA LEU A 169 -1.58 -11.97 0.88
C LEU A 169 -2.64 -12.77 0.12
N PRO A 170 -3.02 -13.94 0.65
CA PRO A 170 -4.22 -14.63 0.20
C PRO A 170 -5.45 -13.74 0.35
N PRO A 171 -6.48 -13.94 -0.51
CA PRO A 171 -7.69 -13.13 -0.47
C PRO A 171 -8.36 -13.10 0.90
N GLY A 172 -8.84 -11.92 1.30
CA GLY A 172 -9.67 -11.74 2.49
C GLY A 172 -8.94 -11.16 3.72
N PHE A 173 -7.63 -10.96 3.64
CA PHE A 173 -6.90 -10.15 4.62
C PHE A 173 -7.12 -8.66 4.35
N ARG A 174 -7.73 -7.97 5.32
CA ARG A 174 -7.94 -6.53 5.26
C ARG A 174 -6.91 -5.82 6.13
N LEU A 175 -6.30 -4.76 5.60
CA LEU A 175 -5.42 -3.88 6.37
C LEU A 175 -6.23 -3.24 7.51
N MET A 176 -5.75 -3.40 8.74
CA MET A 176 -6.36 -2.86 9.95
C MET A 176 -5.58 -1.67 10.49
N ASP A 177 -4.26 -1.75 10.42
CA ASP A 177 -3.35 -0.75 10.97
C ASP A 177 -2.00 -0.83 10.25
N TYR A 178 -1.25 0.27 10.25
CA TYR A 178 0.09 0.35 9.67
C TYR A 178 0.94 1.41 10.36
N SER A 179 2.26 1.23 10.32
CA SER A 179 3.22 2.20 10.80
C SER A 179 4.49 2.16 9.97
N PHE A 180 5.02 3.34 9.63
CA PHE A 180 6.29 3.53 8.95
C PHE A 180 7.20 4.38 9.84
N ALA A 181 7.70 3.77 10.91
CA ALA A 181 8.66 4.41 11.80
C ALA A 181 10.10 4.21 11.29
N SER A 182 11.01 5.08 11.71
CA SER A 182 12.43 4.91 11.41
C SER A 182 12.91 3.55 11.90
N GLY A 183 13.42 2.72 10.97
CA GLY A 183 13.92 1.37 11.27
C GLY A 183 12.86 0.32 11.64
N LEU A 184 11.55 0.63 11.56
CA LEU A 184 10.47 -0.32 11.78
C LEU A 184 9.25 0.03 10.93
N THR A 185 8.98 -0.80 9.92
CA THR A 185 7.71 -0.80 9.21
C THR A 185 6.85 -1.94 9.74
N ARG A 186 5.58 -1.69 10.03
CA ARG A 186 4.62 -2.70 10.49
C ARG A 186 3.30 -2.57 9.74
N LEU A 187 2.77 -3.68 9.25
CA LEU A 187 1.43 -3.81 8.70
C LEU A 187 0.64 -4.84 9.50
N SER A 188 -0.59 -4.53 9.87
CA SER A 188 -1.48 -5.45 10.57
C SER A 188 -2.74 -5.70 9.75
N PHE A 189 -3.09 -6.98 9.60
CA PHE A 189 -4.21 -7.43 8.80
C PHE A 189 -5.16 -8.30 9.61
N ALA A 190 -6.42 -8.37 9.17
CA ALA A 190 -7.41 -9.30 9.71
C ALA A 190 -8.13 -10.07 8.60
N ALA A 191 -8.33 -11.37 8.82
CA ALA A 191 -9.13 -12.25 7.99
C ALA A 191 -10.04 -13.10 8.90
N GLY A 192 -11.30 -12.68 9.07
CA GLY A 192 -12.24 -13.31 9.99
C GLY A 192 -11.72 -13.34 11.44
N LYS A 193 -11.33 -14.52 11.93
CA LYS A 193 -10.80 -14.72 13.29
C LYS A 193 -9.27 -14.74 13.37
N LEU A 194 -8.59 -14.52 12.24
CA LEU A 194 -7.14 -14.45 12.13
C LEU A 194 -6.69 -12.99 12.17
N ARG A 195 -5.52 -12.74 12.76
CA ARG A 195 -4.73 -11.54 12.49
C ARG A 195 -3.34 -11.91 12.06
N LEU A 196 -2.84 -11.18 11.07
CA LEU A 196 -1.48 -11.25 10.59
C LEU A 196 -0.81 -9.91 10.92
N THR A 197 0.43 -9.95 11.40
CA THR A 197 1.29 -8.76 11.46
C THR A 197 2.53 -9.06 10.64
N ALA A 198 2.83 -8.22 9.68
CA ALA A 198 4.09 -8.22 8.94
C ALA A 198 4.93 -7.04 9.41
N ALA A 199 6.20 -7.26 9.68
CA ALA A 199 7.11 -6.18 10.02
C ALA A 199 8.49 -6.33 9.39
N ARG A 200 8.99 -5.20 8.89
CA ARG A 200 10.34 -5.02 8.35
C ARG A 200 11.13 -4.16 9.34
N LEU A 201 12.28 -4.66 9.80
CA LEU A 201 13.17 -3.95 10.70
C LEU A 201 14.49 -3.64 10.01
N ALA A 202 15.01 -2.46 10.28
CA ALA A 202 16.29 -2.00 9.78
C ALA A 202 17.01 -1.13 10.84
N PRO A 203 18.34 -1.04 10.77
CA PRO A 203 19.24 -2.04 10.17
C PRO A 203 19.21 -3.36 10.97
N ALA A 204 19.42 -4.50 10.32
CA ALA A 204 19.44 -5.81 10.97
C ALA A 204 20.69 -6.00 11.82
N ASP A 205 21.87 -5.68 11.30
CA ASP A 205 23.16 -5.91 11.97
C ASP A 205 23.25 -5.24 13.34
N GLU A 206 22.78 -3.99 13.46
CA GLU A 206 22.81 -3.28 14.74
C GLU A 206 21.90 -3.92 15.79
N ARG A 207 20.77 -4.48 15.36
CA ARG A 207 19.83 -5.20 16.22
C ARG A 207 20.40 -6.55 16.62
N LEU A 208 20.96 -7.29 15.66
CA LEU A 208 21.56 -8.60 15.87
C LEU A 208 22.82 -8.57 16.74
N LYS A 209 23.52 -7.43 16.82
CA LYS A 209 24.59 -7.21 17.80
C LYS A 209 24.12 -7.19 19.26
N ARG A 210 22.83 -6.89 19.50
CA ARG A 210 22.26 -6.67 20.84
C ARG A 210 21.30 -7.78 21.25
N GLN A 211 20.61 -8.37 20.30
CA GLN A 211 19.54 -9.34 20.51
C GLN A 211 19.61 -10.41 19.43
N SER A 212 19.42 -11.66 19.83
CA SER A 212 19.20 -12.78 18.91
C SER A 212 17.88 -12.63 18.15
N LEU A 213 17.74 -13.34 17.01
CA LEU A 213 16.48 -13.41 16.26
C LEU A 213 15.32 -13.88 17.15
N ALA A 214 15.57 -14.86 18.03
CA ALA A 214 14.59 -15.38 18.97
C ALA A 214 14.08 -14.31 19.93
N GLU A 215 14.98 -13.52 20.53
CA GLU A 215 14.62 -12.42 21.43
C GLU A 215 13.83 -11.32 20.70
N ILE A 216 14.21 -10.99 19.46
CA ILE A 216 13.48 -10.03 18.64
C ILE A 216 12.07 -10.54 18.33
N LEU A 217 11.92 -11.83 17.96
CA LEU A 217 10.62 -12.43 17.68
C LEU A 217 9.71 -12.46 18.93
N LEU A 218 10.28 -12.80 20.08
CA LEU A 218 9.56 -12.76 21.37
C LEU A 218 9.08 -11.34 21.70
N ALA A 219 9.94 -10.34 21.55
CA ALA A 219 9.59 -8.94 21.79
C ALA A 219 8.47 -8.42 20.86
N GLN A 220 8.43 -8.89 19.61
CA GLN A 220 7.38 -8.49 18.67
C GLN A 220 6.04 -9.19 18.88
N THR A 221 6.07 -10.45 19.35
CA THR A 221 4.85 -11.22 19.57
C THR A 221 4.15 -10.84 20.88
N ASP A 222 4.91 -10.40 21.88
CA ASP A 222 4.41 -10.10 23.24
C ASP A 222 3.65 -11.29 23.85
N VAL A 223 4.12 -12.50 23.55
CA VAL A 223 3.51 -13.76 23.99
C VAL A 223 4.49 -14.49 24.90
N ALA A 224 4.24 -14.41 26.21
CA ALA A 224 5.14 -14.95 27.23
C ALA A 224 5.39 -16.47 27.15
N ASP A 225 4.47 -17.23 26.56
CA ASP A 225 4.54 -18.70 26.43
C ASP A 225 4.77 -19.17 24.99
N LEU A 226 5.40 -18.34 24.16
CA LEU A 226 5.78 -18.71 22.79
C LEU A 226 6.97 -19.67 22.84
N GLN A 227 6.84 -20.83 22.21
CA GLN A 227 7.94 -21.76 22.02
C GLN A 227 8.68 -21.38 20.75
N ILE A 228 9.99 -21.13 20.86
CA ILE A 228 10.84 -20.81 19.71
C ILE A 228 11.52 -22.10 19.24
N ARG A 229 11.58 -22.27 17.93
CA ARG A 229 12.33 -23.31 17.24
C ARG A 229 13.20 -22.64 16.19
N GLU A 230 14.48 -22.98 16.21
CA GLU A 230 15.37 -22.63 15.11
C GLU A 230 14.97 -23.46 13.89
N THR A 231 14.72 -22.77 12.79
CA THR A 231 14.49 -23.40 11.50
C THR A 231 15.85 -23.90 10.98
N GLY A 232 15.87 -25.00 10.22
CA GLY A 232 17.13 -25.49 9.61
C GLY A 232 17.74 -24.55 8.57
N GLU A 233 17.12 -23.38 8.34
CA GLU A 233 17.63 -22.28 7.54
C GLU A 233 18.46 -21.35 8.44
N GLU A 234 19.75 -21.18 8.15
CA GLU A 234 20.77 -20.50 8.99
C GLU A 234 20.45 -19.07 9.44
N ASN A 235 19.40 -18.43 8.92
CA ASN A 235 19.08 -17.03 9.18
C ASN A 235 17.61 -16.81 9.57
N SER A 236 16.94 -17.82 10.13
CA SER A 236 15.54 -17.67 10.53
C SER A 236 15.21 -18.40 11.84
N CYS A 237 14.16 -17.94 12.51
CA CYS A 237 13.55 -18.69 13.59
C CYS A 237 12.03 -18.63 13.53
N GLU A 238 11.41 -19.65 14.08
CA GLU A 238 9.96 -19.80 14.13
C GLU A 238 9.48 -19.87 15.57
N GLY A 239 8.33 -19.25 15.84
CA GLY A 239 7.66 -19.25 17.12
C GLY A 239 6.29 -19.91 17.01
N PHE A 240 5.92 -20.71 17.99
CA PHE A 240 4.60 -21.33 18.03
C PHE A 240 4.01 -21.37 19.43
N ARG A 241 2.69 -21.16 19.50
CA ARG A 241 1.89 -21.39 20.70
C ARG A 241 0.71 -22.28 20.36
N ASP A 242 0.66 -23.45 21.01
CA ASP A 242 -0.47 -24.36 20.97
C ASP A 242 -0.79 -24.85 22.39
N PRO A 243 -1.64 -24.12 23.13
CA PRO A 243 -1.86 -24.39 24.54
C PRO A 243 -2.80 -25.58 24.74
N ALA A 244 -2.68 -26.28 25.87
CA ALA A 244 -3.61 -27.34 26.28
C ALA A 244 -5.05 -26.82 26.48
N ILE A 245 -6.04 -27.73 26.45
CA ILE A 245 -7.49 -27.42 26.42
C ILE A 245 -7.92 -26.41 27.51
N PHE A 246 -7.54 -26.62 28.76
CA PHE A 246 -7.90 -25.72 29.88
C PHE A 246 -7.27 -24.33 29.72
N ARG A 247 -6.02 -24.26 29.26
CA ARG A 247 -5.31 -23.00 29.01
C ARG A 247 -5.91 -22.25 27.81
N ARG A 248 -6.43 -22.96 26.80
CA ARG A 248 -7.18 -22.33 25.68
C ARG A 248 -8.42 -21.59 26.18
N LEU A 249 -9.17 -22.16 27.13
CA LEU A 249 -10.37 -21.52 27.70
C LEU A 249 -10.00 -20.26 28.49
N LEU A 250 -8.97 -20.34 29.34
CA LEU A 250 -8.48 -19.22 30.14
C LEU A 250 -7.96 -18.06 29.27
N LEU A 251 -7.20 -18.36 28.22
CA LEU A 251 -6.73 -17.35 27.27
C LEU A 251 -7.90 -16.67 26.56
N ARG A 252 -8.94 -17.42 26.15
CA ARG A 252 -10.14 -16.84 25.54
C ARG A 252 -10.91 -15.94 26.50
N LEU A 253 -11.00 -16.30 27.79
CA LEU A 253 -11.60 -15.47 28.84
C LEU A 253 -10.85 -14.15 29.00
N ARG A 254 -9.51 -14.17 28.89
CA ARG A 254 -8.65 -12.98 28.89
C ARG A 254 -8.65 -12.20 27.57
N ARG A 255 -9.40 -12.66 26.55
CA ARG A 255 -9.43 -12.15 25.17
C ARG A 255 -8.09 -12.29 24.43
N ASP A 256 -7.19 -13.13 24.94
CA ASP A 256 -5.95 -13.51 24.28
C ASP A 256 -6.22 -14.51 23.16
N ARG A 257 -5.35 -14.52 22.15
CA ARG A 257 -5.44 -15.47 21.04
C ARG A 257 -4.61 -16.72 21.31
N PRO A 258 -5.23 -17.87 21.63
CA PRO A 258 -4.48 -19.05 22.05
C PRO A 258 -3.50 -19.57 21.00
N PHE A 259 -3.82 -19.44 19.71
CA PHE A 259 -2.97 -19.97 18.64
C PHE A 259 -2.13 -18.86 18.05
N VAL A 260 -0.81 -19.07 18.07
CA VAL A 260 0.17 -18.16 17.46
C VAL A 260 1.16 -18.98 16.65
N ARG A 261 1.50 -18.48 15.46
CA ARG A 261 2.62 -18.90 14.64
C ARG A 261 3.36 -17.64 14.23
N ALA A 262 4.67 -17.62 14.37
CA ALA A 262 5.50 -16.49 14.05
C ALA A 262 6.76 -16.97 13.33
N ARG A 263 7.30 -16.14 12.45
CA ARG A 263 8.57 -16.37 11.76
C ARG A 263 9.31 -15.05 11.67
N ILE A 264 10.61 -15.07 11.87
CA ILE A 264 11.50 -13.95 11.54
C ILE A 264 12.69 -14.49 10.74
N GLY A 265 13.10 -13.75 9.73
CA GLY A 265 14.26 -14.03 8.92
C GLY A 265 15.17 -12.81 8.80
N HIS A 266 16.46 -13.05 8.66
CA HIS A 266 17.45 -12.05 8.31
C HIS A 266 17.75 -12.11 6.82
N ASP A 267 17.59 -10.99 6.15
CA ASP A 267 18.07 -10.73 4.80
C ASP A 267 19.43 -10.00 4.89
N PRO A 268 20.55 -10.73 4.74
CA PRO A 268 21.89 -10.13 4.88
C PRO A 268 22.24 -9.22 3.69
N LEU A 269 21.63 -9.42 2.52
CA LEU A 269 21.94 -8.62 1.34
C LEU A 269 21.48 -7.17 1.52
N HIS A 270 20.29 -6.99 2.09
CA HIS A 270 19.69 -5.67 2.29
C HIS A 270 19.83 -5.16 3.73
N ASN A 271 20.42 -5.95 4.63
CA ASN A 271 20.53 -5.63 6.05
C ASN A 271 19.15 -5.34 6.67
N ARG A 272 18.22 -6.30 6.49
CA ARG A 272 16.82 -6.21 6.93
C ARG A 272 16.40 -7.46 7.69
N LEU A 273 15.53 -7.28 8.69
CA LEU A 273 14.79 -8.39 9.29
C LEU A 273 13.35 -8.35 8.80
N LEU A 274 12.83 -9.49 8.38
CA LEU A 274 11.44 -9.68 7.96
C LEU A 274 10.75 -10.60 8.95
N SER A 275 9.60 -10.17 9.46
CA SER A 275 8.86 -10.90 10.48
C SER A 275 7.38 -11.01 10.13
N LEU A 276 6.81 -12.17 10.40
CA LEU A 276 5.40 -12.48 10.20
C LEU A 276 4.85 -13.11 11.47
N ILE A 277 3.75 -12.59 11.98
CA ILE A 277 3.07 -13.09 13.19
C ILE A 277 1.61 -13.33 12.85
N LEU A 278 1.21 -14.59 12.80
CA LEU A 278 -0.16 -15.04 12.59
C LEU A 278 -0.76 -15.48 13.93
N SER A 279 -1.93 -14.96 14.27
CA SER A 279 -2.62 -15.26 15.52
C SER A 279 -4.11 -15.53 15.30
N GLY A 280 -4.68 -16.47 16.08
CA GLY A 280 -6.05 -16.91 15.91
C GLY A 280 -6.73 -17.37 17.20
N SER A 281 -8.06 -17.31 17.21
CA SER A 281 -8.88 -17.93 18.28
C SER A 281 -9.17 -19.41 18.03
N ARG A 282 -8.84 -19.91 16.84
CA ARG A 282 -8.93 -21.31 16.38
C ARG A 282 -7.55 -21.78 15.90
N PRO A 283 -7.32 -23.10 15.80
CA PRO A 283 -6.10 -23.63 15.21
C PRO A 283 -5.79 -22.97 13.87
N LEU A 284 -4.52 -22.62 13.66
CA LEU A 284 -4.07 -21.93 12.47
C LEU A 284 -3.92 -22.94 11.31
N PRO A 285 -4.29 -22.57 10.07
CA PRO A 285 -4.03 -23.43 8.92
C PRO A 285 -2.52 -23.66 8.75
N ALA A 286 -2.11 -24.93 8.62
CA ALA A 286 -0.69 -25.32 8.70
C ALA A 286 0.19 -24.68 7.60
N GLY A 287 -0.36 -24.47 6.39
CA GLY A 287 0.38 -23.92 5.26
C GLY A 287 0.34 -22.39 5.12
N LEU A 288 -0.54 -21.70 5.86
CA LEU A 288 -0.83 -20.29 5.59
C LEU A 288 0.36 -19.36 5.90
N LEU A 289 1.07 -19.59 7.01
CA LEU A 289 2.24 -18.75 7.33
C LEU A 289 3.42 -19.02 6.37
N PRO A 290 3.78 -20.28 6.05
CA PRO A 290 4.78 -20.56 5.01
C PRO A 290 4.44 -19.96 3.63
N GLU A 291 3.18 -20.04 3.21
CA GLU A 291 2.70 -19.47 1.94
C GLU A 291 2.92 -17.95 1.89
N ILE A 292 2.53 -17.23 2.94
CA ILE A 292 2.74 -15.77 3.05
C ILE A 292 4.24 -15.45 3.16
N ALA A 293 5.02 -16.26 3.89
CA ALA A 293 6.45 -16.05 4.03
C ALA A 293 7.19 -16.17 2.70
N ALA A 294 6.74 -17.05 1.79
CA ALA A 294 7.35 -17.22 0.48
C ALA A 294 7.19 -16.00 -0.45
N THR A 295 6.24 -15.10 -0.16
CA THR A 295 5.99 -13.89 -0.95
C THR A 295 6.47 -12.61 -0.28
N TYR A 296 6.96 -12.69 0.97
CA TYR A 296 7.43 -11.54 1.72
C TYR A 296 8.93 -11.31 1.50
N ALA A 297 9.28 -10.24 0.78
CA ALA A 297 10.65 -9.97 0.37
C ALA A 297 11.00 -8.47 0.39
N ILE A 298 12.29 -8.18 0.42
CA ILE A 298 12.84 -6.87 0.08
C ILE A 298 12.93 -6.73 -1.44
N VAL A 299 12.58 -5.56 -1.98
CA VAL A 299 12.55 -5.27 -3.43
C VAL A 299 13.34 -4.02 -3.78
#